data_AF-A0A967IIJ8-F1
#
_entry.id   AF-A0A967IIJ8-F1
#
_cell.length_a   1.000
_cell.length_b   1.000
_cell.length_c   1.000
_cell.angle_alpha   90.00
_cell.angle_beta   90.00
_cell.angle_gamma   90.00
#
_symmetry.space_group_name_H-M   'P 1'
#
loop_
_entity.id
_entity.type
_entity.pdbx_description
1 polymer ?
#
loop_
_entity_poly.entity_id
_entity_poly.type
_entity_poly.pdbx_seq_one_letter_code
_entity_poly.pdbx_strand_id
1 'polypeptide(L)'
;METVVAWLREQPLVASIAATVFLILLAYLSDKIAKSILAKTVGRIVERTSVTWDDVLQRHGFFTRLAHLAPVLAIYYGIALVPGLPEAFASLVQHAALAAMVLVVVLAADALLSTGGEIYAASALAHGRPIKGYIQGAKIILYIVGAIIAISALTG
;
A
#
# COMPACT_ATOMS: atom_id res chain seq x y z
N MET A 1 32.17 -13.38 -11.91
CA MET A 1 31.02 -12.49 -11.67
C MET A 1 31.18 -11.18 -12.47
N GLU A 2 32.37 -10.57 -12.51
CA GLU A 2 32.66 -9.38 -13.33
C GLU A 2 32.47 -9.57 -14.84
N THR A 3 32.76 -10.76 -15.38
CA THR A 3 32.61 -11.05 -16.82
C THR A 3 31.15 -11.08 -17.29
N VAL A 4 30.22 -11.51 -16.43
CA VAL A 4 28.78 -11.51 -16.72
C VAL A 4 28.22 -10.08 -16.71
N VAL A 5 28.71 -9.25 -15.78
CA VAL A 5 28.34 -7.83 -15.69
C VAL A 5 28.90 -7.04 -16.89
N ALA A 6 30.11 -7.37 -17.35
CA ALA A 6 30.70 -6.78 -18.55
C ALA A 6 29.93 -7.17 -19.83
N TRP A 7 29.50 -8.43 -19.95
CA TRP A 7 28.71 -8.91 -21.10
C TRP A 7 27.29 -8.31 -21.13
N LEU A 8 26.68 -8.10 -19.95
CA LEU A 8 25.40 -7.39 -19.80
C LEU A 8 25.49 -5.89 -20.18
N ARG A 9 26.66 -5.26 -20.04
CA ARG A 9 26.89 -3.88 -20.49
C ARG A 9 26.89 -3.74 -22.01
N GLU A 10 27.28 -4.78 -22.74
CA GLU A 10 27.31 -4.75 -24.22
C GLU A 10 25.94 -4.99 -24.87
N GLN A 11 24.96 -5.48 -24.11
CA GLN A 11 23.60 -5.75 -24.56
C GLN A 11 22.59 -5.03 -23.65
N PRO A 12 22.43 -3.70 -23.79
CA PRO A 12 21.60 -2.88 -22.89
C PRO A 12 20.14 -3.37 -22.81
N LEU A 13 19.60 -3.94 -23.90
CA LEU A 13 18.27 -4.56 -23.91
C LEU A 13 18.16 -5.77 -22.98
N VAL A 14 19.19 -6.62 -22.90
CA VAL A 14 19.17 -7.82 -22.04
C VAL A 14 19.23 -7.42 -20.57
N ALA A 15 20.03 -6.40 -20.24
CA ALA A 15 20.10 -5.85 -18.89
C ALA A 15 18.77 -5.21 -18.45
N SER A 16 18.13 -4.42 -19.32
CA SER A 16 16.82 -3.83 -19.03
C SER A 16 15.74 -4.89 -18.85
N ILE A 17 15.65 -5.87 -19.75
CA ILE A 17 14.67 -6.97 -19.64
C ILE A 17 14.89 -7.76 -18.36
N ALA A 18 16.14 -8.12 -18.05
CA ALA A 18 16.46 -8.86 -16.83
C ALA A 18 16.07 -8.09 -15.56
N ALA A 19 16.35 -6.79 -15.51
CA ALA A 19 16.01 -5.95 -14.37
C ALA A 19 14.49 -5.69 -14.26
N THR A 20 13.76 -5.53 -15.38
CA THR A 20 12.29 -5.45 -15.38
C THR A 20 11.66 -6.76 -14.90
N VAL A 21 12.14 -7.90 -15.39
CA VAL A 21 11.67 -9.22 -14.94
C VAL A 21 11.96 -9.41 -13.45
N PHE A 22 13.14 -8.99 -12.98
CA PHE A 22 13.49 -9.03 -11.56
C PHE A 22 12.56 -8.15 -10.72
N LEU A 23 12.25 -6.93 -11.17
CA LEU A 23 11.33 -6.02 -10.48
C LEU A 23 9.91 -6.58 -10.43
N ILE A 24 9.40 -7.16 -11.52
CA ILE A 24 8.09 -7.83 -11.56
C ILE A 24 8.08 -9.01 -10.58
N LEU A 25 9.13 -9.83 -10.58
CA LEU A 25 9.26 -10.94 -9.63
C LEU A 25 9.30 -10.45 -8.19
N LEU A 26 10.01 -9.36 -7.91
CA LEU A 26 10.11 -8.78 -6.58
C LEU A 26 8.78 -8.18 -6.12
N ALA A 27 8.06 -7.49 -7.01
CA ALA A 27 6.70 -7.00 -6.75
C ALA A 27 5.73 -8.15 -6.50
N TYR A 28 5.74 -9.19 -7.34
CA TYR A 28 4.90 -10.38 -7.19
C TYR A 28 5.20 -11.13 -5.89
N LEU A 29 6.48 -11.30 -5.55
CA LEU A 29 6.89 -11.96 -4.33
C LEU A 29 6.50 -11.14 -3.10
N SER A 30 6.63 -9.80 -3.18
CA SER A 30 6.19 -8.88 -2.12
C SER A 30 4.68 -8.98 -1.89
N ASP A 31 3.87 -8.99 -2.95
CA ASP A 31 2.41 -9.18 -2.86
C ASP A 31 2.06 -10.55 -2.26
N LYS A 32 2.73 -11.62 -2.70
CA LYS A 32 2.51 -12.97 -2.18
C LYS A 32 2.91 -13.11 -0.71
N ILE A 33 4.04 -12.53 -0.31
CA ILE A 33 4.50 -12.49 1.08
C ILE A 33 3.52 -11.69 1.93
N ALA A 34 3.12 -10.50 1.48
CA ALA A 34 2.21 -9.63 2.20
C ALA A 34 0.85 -10.30 2.42
N LYS A 35 0.28 -10.93 1.38
CA LYS A 35 -0.95 -11.74 1.49
C LYS A 35 -0.77 -12.98 2.37
N SER A 36 0.38 -13.66 2.30
CA SER A 36 0.65 -14.84 3.14
C SER A 36 0.81 -14.48 4.61
N ILE A 37 1.50 -13.38 4.92
CA ILE A 37 1.64 -12.86 6.29
C ILE A 37 0.26 -12.47 6.80
N LEU A 38 -0.50 -11.69 6.02
CA LEU A 38 -1.86 -11.31 6.36
C LEU A 38 -2.75 -12.53 6.67
N ALA A 39 -2.78 -13.55 5.79
CA ALA A 39 -3.57 -14.76 6.02
C ALA A 39 -3.13 -15.56 7.26
N LYS A 40 -1.82 -15.65 7.52
CA LYS A 40 -1.28 -16.34 8.71
C LYS A 40 -1.53 -15.57 10.01
N THR A 41 -1.47 -14.25 9.97
CA THR A 41 -1.73 -13.38 11.11
C THR A 41 -3.23 -13.35 11.44
N VAL A 42 -4.10 -13.34 10.42
CA VAL A 42 -5.56 -13.50 10.57
C VAL A 42 -5.90 -14.81 11.28
N GLY A 43 -5.33 -15.94 10.84
CA GLY A 43 -5.62 -17.23 11.46
C GLY A 43 -5.17 -17.34 12.93
N ARG A 44 -4.07 -16.69 13.31
CA ARG A 44 -3.55 -16.75 14.69
C ARG A 44 -4.17 -15.75 15.66
N ILE A 45 -4.61 -14.58 15.18
CA ILE A 45 -5.22 -13.56 16.04
C ILE A 45 -6.64 -13.97 16.42
N VAL A 46 -7.41 -14.50 15.46
CA VAL A 46 -8.80 -14.98 15.68
C VAL A 46 -8.88 -16.08 16.75
N GLU A 47 -7.83 -16.88 16.96
CA GLU A 47 -7.82 -17.94 17.96
C GLU A 47 -7.40 -17.50 19.37
N ARG A 48 -6.87 -16.27 19.57
CA ARG A 48 -6.14 -15.94 20.81
C ARG A 48 -6.58 -14.72 21.61
N THR A 49 -7.48 -13.86 21.15
CA THR A 49 -7.79 -12.61 21.88
C THR A 49 -9.25 -12.40 22.24
N SER A 50 -9.46 -11.96 23.48
CA SER A 50 -10.72 -11.40 23.99
C SER A 50 -10.89 -9.97 23.44
N VAL A 51 -11.46 -9.85 22.24
CA VAL A 51 -12.15 -8.70 21.62
C VAL A 51 -11.73 -7.28 22.06
N THR A 52 -11.24 -6.44 21.12
CA THR A 52 -12.06 -5.29 20.62
C THR A 52 -11.46 -4.50 19.45
N TRP A 53 -10.17 -4.16 19.41
CA TRP A 53 -9.66 -3.16 18.43
C TRP A 53 -8.96 -3.77 17.21
N ASP A 54 -8.12 -4.76 17.43
CA ASP A 54 -7.40 -5.52 16.40
C ASP A 54 -8.35 -6.31 15.49
N ASP A 55 -9.36 -6.96 16.08
CA ASP A 55 -10.39 -7.68 15.32
C ASP A 55 -11.19 -6.73 14.41
N VAL A 56 -11.57 -5.57 14.93
CA VAL A 56 -12.33 -4.56 14.16
C VAL A 56 -11.45 -3.98 13.04
N LEU A 57 -10.18 -3.67 13.33
CA LEU A 57 -9.20 -3.22 12.33
C LEU A 57 -9.05 -4.24 11.21
N GLN A 58 -8.99 -5.51 11.58
CA GLN A 58 -8.89 -6.62 10.63
C GLN A 58 -10.17 -6.76 9.80
N ARG A 59 -11.36 -6.64 10.40
CA ARG A 59 -12.65 -6.64 9.68
C ARG A 59 -12.77 -5.50 8.67
N HIS A 60 -12.28 -4.31 9.03
CA HIS A 60 -12.22 -3.17 8.11
C HIS A 60 -11.05 -3.26 7.11
N GLY A 61 -10.21 -4.30 7.18
CA GLY A 61 -9.14 -4.56 6.24
C GLY A 61 -7.95 -3.60 6.34
N PHE A 62 -7.73 -2.98 7.51
CA PHE A 62 -6.62 -2.04 7.74
C PHE A 62 -5.25 -2.66 7.39
N PHE A 63 -4.96 -3.83 7.96
CA PHE A 63 -3.69 -4.53 7.74
C PHE A 63 -3.55 -4.99 6.30
N THR A 64 -4.64 -5.42 5.68
CA THR A 64 -4.68 -5.79 4.26
C THR A 64 -4.29 -4.61 3.38
N ARG A 65 -4.79 -3.42 3.68
CA ARG A 65 -4.48 -2.20 2.92
C ARG A 65 -3.01 -1.83 3.09
N LEU A 66 -2.50 -1.79 4.33
CA LEU A 66 -1.07 -1.52 4.57
C LEU A 66 -0.14 -2.55 3.92
N ALA A 67 -0.56 -3.81 3.83
CA ALA A 67 0.20 -4.85 3.14
C ALA A 67 0.46 -4.52 1.65
N HIS A 68 -0.41 -3.73 1.01
CA HIS A 68 -0.19 -3.25 -0.36
C HIS A 68 0.88 -2.15 -0.47
N LEU A 69 1.32 -1.54 0.64
CA LEU A 69 2.47 -0.61 0.60
C LEU A 69 3.77 -1.33 0.22
N ALA A 70 3.96 -2.57 0.68
CA ALA A 70 5.19 -3.32 0.42
C ALA A 70 5.50 -3.47 -1.09
N PRO A 71 4.60 -4.00 -1.94
CA PRO A 71 4.86 -4.08 -3.38
C PRO A 71 4.96 -2.70 -4.05
N VAL A 72 4.22 -1.69 -3.59
CA VAL A 72 4.29 -0.34 -4.17
C VAL A 72 5.62 0.35 -3.86
N LEU A 73 6.11 0.23 -2.62
CA LEU A 73 7.44 0.73 -2.22
C LEU A 73 8.55 0.02 -3.01
N ALA A 74 8.42 -1.28 -3.21
CA ALA A 74 9.35 -2.05 -4.03
C ALA A 74 9.41 -1.54 -5.47
N ILE A 75 8.25 -1.21 -6.07
CA ILE A 75 8.21 -0.60 -7.43
C ILE A 75 8.85 0.79 -7.41
N TYR A 76 8.48 1.64 -6.44
CA TYR A 76 8.95 3.02 -6.34
C TYR A 76 10.48 3.11 -6.25
N TYR A 77 11.10 2.36 -5.33
CA TYR A 77 12.56 2.35 -5.19
C TYR A 77 13.25 1.49 -6.24
N GLY A 78 12.61 0.40 -6.68
CA GLY A 78 13.20 -0.56 -7.60
C GLY A 78 13.31 -0.03 -9.03
N ILE A 79 12.38 0.81 -9.49
CA ILE A 79 12.37 1.25 -10.89
C ILE A 79 13.58 2.11 -11.26
N ALA A 80 14.11 2.88 -10.31
CA ALA A 80 15.33 3.68 -10.50
C ALA A 80 16.59 2.83 -10.67
N LEU A 81 16.55 1.56 -10.23
CA LEU A 81 17.68 0.63 -10.31
C LEU A 81 17.69 -0.18 -11.61
N VAL A 82 16.69 -0.01 -12.49
CA VAL A 82 16.59 -0.71 -13.78
C VAL A 82 17.41 0.04 -14.83
N PRO A 83 18.58 -0.49 -15.25
CA PRO A 83 19.43 0.18 -16.24
C PRO A 83 18.77 0.18 -17.62
N GLY A 84 18.98 1.24 -18.40
CA GLY A 84 18.51 1.35 -19.79
C GLY A 84 17.03 1.74 -19.95
N LEU A 85 16.31 2.00 -18.86
CA LEU A 85 14.99 2.63 -18.95
C LEU A 85 15.11 4.12 -19.31
N PRO A 86 14.23 4.64 -20.18
CA PRO A 86 14.11 6.09 -20.37
C PRO A 86 13.77 6.77 -19.04
N GLU A 87 14.50 7.84 -18.69
CA GLU A 87 14.28 8.57 -17.43
C GLU A 87 12.85 9.07 -17.29
N ALA A 88 12.24 9.53 -18.40
CA ALA A 88 10.84 9.94 -18.44
C ALA A 88 9.88 8.80 -18.05
N PHE A 89 10.17 7.56 -18.46
CA PHE A 89 9.35 6.40 -18.10
C PHE A 89 9.55 6.00 -16.64
N ALA A 90 10.79 5.97 -16.16
CA ALA A 90 11.08 5.68 -14.76
C ALA A 90 10.44 6.71 -13.82
N SER A 91 10.49 8.00 -14.19
CA SER A 91 9.83 9.10 -13.49
C SER A 91 8.31 8.93 -13.47
N LEU A 92 7.69 8.63 -14.62
CA LEU A 92 6.24 8.37 -14.69
C LEU A 92 5.82 7.21 -13.76
N VAL A 93 6.58 6.13 -13.74
CA VAL A 93 6.31 4.98 -12.86
C VAL A 93 6.49 5.35 -11.38
N GLN A 94 7.49 6.16 -11.03
CA GLN A 94 7.66 6.66 -9.66
C GLN A 94 6.48 7.54 -9.22
N HIS A 95 6.04 8.47 -10.07
CA HIS A 95 4.88 9.32 -9.82
C HIS A 95 3.59 8.50 -9.66
N ALA A 96 3.39 7.48 -10.52
CA ALA A 96 2.28 6.54 -10.38
C ALA A 96 2.35 5.73 -9.09
N ALA A 97 3.53 5.27 -8.68
CA ALA A 97 3.74 4.55 -7.43
C ALA A 97 3.50 5.46 -6.21
N LEU A 98 3.90 6.73 -6.25
CA LEU A 98 3.57 7.73 -5.21
C LEU A 98 2.06 7.90 -5.07
N ALA A 99 1.35 8.11 -6.18
CA ALA A 99 -0.10 8.20 -6.16
C ALA A 99 -0.76 6.93 -5.60
N ALA A 100 -0.26 5.75 -5.95
CA ALA A 100 -0.73 4.48 -5.40
C ALA A 100 -0.48 4.37 -3.89
N MET A 101 0.68 4.81 -3.37
CA MET A 101 0.95 4.84 -1.92
C MET A 101 -0.03 5.74 -1.19
N VAL A 102 -0.33 6.92 -1.73
CA VAL A 102 -1.32 7.85 -1.16
C VAL A 102 -2.69 7.17 -1.07
N LEU A 103 -3.13 6.51 -2.14
CA LEU A 103 -4.39 5.76 -2.12
C LEU A 103 -4.41 4.68 -1.04
N VAL A 104 -3.33 3.90 -0.91
CA VAL A 104 -3.24 2.87 0.12
C VAL A 104 -3.35 3.48 1.53
N VAL A 105 -2.67 4.60 1.79
CA VAL A 105 -2.73 5.31 3.08
C VAL A 105 -4.13 5.85 3.34
N VAL A 106 -4.78 6.45 2.35
CA VAL A 106 -6.17 6.96 2.46
C VAL A 106 -7.13 5.83 2.80
N LEU A 107 -7.03 4.70 2.11
CA LEU A 107 -7.89 3.54 2.38
C LEU A 107 -7.62 2.92 3.76
N ALA A 108 -6.35 2.91 4.22
CA ALA A 108 -6.00 2.46 5.55
C ALA A 108 -6.56 3.42 6.62
N ALA A 109 -6.44 4.73 6.43
CA ALA A 109 -7.02 5.74 7.31
C ALA A 109 -8.56 5.66 7.35
N ASP A 110 -9.23 5.38 6.22
CA ASP A 110 -10.66 5.11 6.18
C ASP A 110 -11.04 3.88 7.03
N ALA A 111 -10.24 2.81 6.95
CA ALA A 111 -10.40 1.61 7.79
C ALA A 111 -10.33 1.96 9.28
N LEU A 112 -9.36 2.79 9.64
CA LEU A 112 -9.10 3.21 11.01
C LEU A 112 -10.26 4.08 11.55
N LEU A 113 -10.72 5.05 10.75
CA LEU A 113 -11.88 5.88 11.09
C LEU A 113 -13.15 5.02 11.26
N SER A 114 -13.36 4.05 10.38
CA SER A 114 -14.48 3.10 10.48
C SER A 114 -14.42 2.27 11.75
N THR A 115 -13.23 1.78 12.08
CA THR A 115 -12.96 1.00 13.28
C THR A 115 -13.24 1.80 14.54
N GLY A 116 -12.71 3.03 14.63
CA GLY A 116 -12.98 3.93 15.75
C GLY A 116 -14.48 4.22 15.91
N GLY A 117 -15.21 4.36 14.79
CA GLY A 117 -16.66 4.54 14.80
C GLY A 117 -17.45 3.35 15.32
N GLU A 118 -17.09 2.15 14.88
CA GLU A 118 -17.71 0.90 15.34
C GLU A 118 -17.49 0.71 16.85
N ILE A 119 -16.27 0.92 17.31
CA ILE A 119 -15.92 0.75 18.73
C ILE A 119 -16.59 1.81 19.59
N TYR A 120 -16.62 3.07 19.13
CA TYR A 120 -17.35 4.11 19.84
C TYR A 120 -18.84 3.78 19.93
N ALA A 121 -19.46 3.33 18.84
CA ALA A 121 -20.87 2.99 18.80
C ALA A 121 -21.22 1.78 19.68
N ALA A 122 -20.30 0.83 19.85
CA ALA A 122 -20.46 -0.32 20.74
C ALA A 122 -20.24 0.01 22.23
N SER A 123 -19.65 1.17 22.53
CA SER A 123 -19.35 1.57 23.91
C SER A 123 -20.56 2.20 24.62
N ALA A 124 -20.63 2.07 25.95
CA ALA A 124 -21.66 2.71 26.77
C ALA A 124 -21.66 4.26 26.66
N LEU A 125 -20.57 4.84 26.14
CA LEU A 125 -20.40 6.28 25.86
C LEU A 125 -21.24 6.77 24.66
N ALA A 126 -21.84 5.87 23.87
CA ALA A 126 -22.60 6.21 22.67
C ALA A 126 -24.00 6.81 22.92
N HIS A 127 -24.43 6.99 24.19
CA HIS A 127 -25.77 7.47 24.52
C HIS A 127 -26.06 8.85 23.91
N GLY A 128 -26.86 8.87 22.84
CA GLY A 128 -27.46 10.07 22.25
C GLY A 128 -26.60 10.87 21.27
N ARG A 129 -25.37 10.42 20.91
CA ARG A 129 -24.48 11.13 19.98
C ARG A 129 -24.33 10.41 18.65
N PRO A 130 -24.84 10.97 17.52
CA PRO A 130 -24.70 10.34 16.21
C PRO A 130 -23.26 10.48 15.67
N ILE A 131 -22.34 9.58 16.07
CA ILE A 131 -20.92 9.62 15.64
C ILE A 131 -20.73 9.35 14.13
N LYS A 132 -21.70 8.65 13.50
CA LYS A 132 -21.63 8.28 12.08
C LYS A 132 -21.44 9.50 11.17
N GLY A 133 -22.15 10.60 11.46
CA GLY A 133 -22.04 11.83 10.67
C GLY A 133 -20.66 12.48 10.74
N TYR A 134 -20.05 12.52 11.93
CA TYR A 134 -18.71 13.07 12.13
C TYR A 134 -17.65 12.25 11.38
N ILE A 135 -17.73 10.92 11.47
CA ILE A 135 -16.81 10.02 10.76
C ILE A 135 -16.98 10.14 9.26
N GLN A 136 -18.21 10.26 8.76
CA GLN A 136 -18.47 10.47 7.34
C GLN A 136 -17.89 11.81 6.86
N GLY A 137 -18.05 12.88 7.64
CA GLY A 137 -17.41 14.17 7.35
C GLY A 137 -15.89 14.06 7.30
N ALA A 138 -15.27 13.40 8.28
CA ALA A 138 -13.83 13.15 8.31
C ALA A 138 -13.36 12.34 7.10
N LYS A 139 -14.10 11.31 6.69
CA LYS A 139 -13.82 10.52 5.48
C LYS A 139 -13.87 11.36 4.21
N ILE A 140 -14.86 12.24 4.05
CA ILE A 140 -14.94 13.13 2.88
C ILE A 140 -13.68 14.00 2.80
N ILE A 141 -13.28 14.63 3.90
CA ILE A 141 -12.06 15.45 3.95
C ILE A 141 -10.84 14.59 3.61
N LEU A 142 -10.73 13.40 4.19
CA LEU A 142 -9.66 12.44 3.93
C LEU A 142 -9.55 12.09 2.43
N TYR A 143 -10.66 11.78 1.76
CA TYR A 143 -10.66 11.46 0.33
C TYR A 143 -10.33 12.69 -0.54
N ILE A 144 -10.80 13.88 -0.18
CA ILE A 144 -10.47 15.12 -0.91
C ILE A 144 -8.96 15.40 -0.81
N VAL A 145 -8.41 15.38 0.40
CA VAL A 145 -6.96 15.59 0.62
C VAL A 145 -6.15 14.51 -0.10
N GLY A 146 -6.57 13.25 0.05
CA GLY A 146 -5.95 12.12 -0.64
C GLY A 146 -5.94 12.26 -2.15
N ALA A 147 -7.06 12.68 -2.75
CA ALA A 147 -7.17 12.90 -4.19
C ALA A 147 -6.27 14.05 -4.66
N ILE A 148 -6.22 15.16 -3.92
CA ILE A 148 -5.34 16.30 -4.25
C ILE A 148 -3.88 15.85 -4.24
N ILE A 149 -3.44 15.14 -3.20
CA ILE A 149 -2.06 14.66 -3.09
C ILE A 149 -1.75 13.64 -4.22
N ALA A 150 -2.69 12.73 -4.51
CA ALA A 150 -2.50 11.73 -5.57
C ALA A 150 -2.41 12.38 -6.97
N ILE A 151 -3.26 13.37 -7.26
CA ILE A 151 -3.19 14.13 -8.52
C ILE A 151 -1.89 14.93 -8.59
N SER A 152 -1.52 15.63 -7.52
CA SER A 152 -0.25 16.36 -7.44
C SER A 152 0.94 15.46 -7.68
N ALA A 153 0.94 14.25 -7.13
CA ALA A 153 1.99 13.27 -7.34
C ALA A 153 2.07 12.78 -8.80
N LEU A 154 0.96 12.76 -9.55
CA LEU A 154 0.95 12.39 -10.96
C LEU A 154 1.35 13.53 -11.88
N THR A 155 1.02 14.77 -11.51
CA THR A 155 1.30 15.95 -12.33
C THR A 155 2.73 16.43 -12.20
N GLY A 156 3.41 16.09 -11.08
CA GLY A 156 4.81 16.48 -10.83
C GLY A 156 4.97 17.97 -10.67
#